data_AF-A0A4R6TD67-F1
#
_entry.id   AF-A0A4R6TD67-F1
#
_cell.length_a   1.000
_cell.length_b   1.000
_cell.length_c   1.000
_cell.angle_alpha   90.00
_cell.angle_beta   90.00
_cell.angle_gamma   90.00
#
_symmetry.space_group_name_H-M   'P 1'
#
loop_
_entity.id
_entity.type
_entity.pdbx_description
1 polymer ?
#
loop_
_entity_poly.entity_id
_entity_poly.type
_entity_poly.pdbx_seq_one_letter_code
_entity_poly.pdbx_strand_id
1 'polypeptide(L)'
;MVYRTLKIPVVVFFEILETNNFQLLSDEGLSENELKDIWNQLYEKYSELSEEPGNNQLNIKKKLEYLISKYKAVVIAIDCLKSGYDNDLVSFLKSEGYVVSKDNYDEDLETIKEEANDLLVRANTFSSQLPKETKEKFNIYDILSSYSIILGYDLDHESVSVFKFLSLKKQVKNKIKLLESNNG
;
A
#
# COMPACT_ATOMS: atom_id res chain seq x y z
N MET A 1 -13.65 14.19 26.63
CA MET A 1 -14.26 12.95 26.09
C MET A 1 -13.14 12.04 25.61
N VAL A 2 -13.27 10.71 25.71
CA VAL A 2 -12.24 9.75 25.24
C VAL A 2 -12.86 8.82 24.20
N TYR A 3 -12.32 8.81 22.99
CA TYR A 3 -12.76 7.90 21.94
C TYR A 3 -12.17 6.50 22.16
N ARG A 4 -13.00 5.57 22.65
CA ARG A 4 -12.62 4.14 22.86
C ARG A 4 -13.26 3.18 21.86
N THR A 5 -14.10 3.68 20.96
CA THR A 5 -14.83 2.88 19.96
C THR A 5 -14.78 3.56 18.59
N LEU A 6 -15.06 2.81 17.52
CA LEU A 6 -15.17 3.33 16.14
C LEU A 6 -16.40 4.25 15.92
N LYS A 7 -17.00 4.75 17.01
CA LYS A 7 -17.93 5.88 17.00
C LYS A 7 -17.21 7.23 16.87
N ILE A 8 -15.88 7.25 16.94
CA ILE A 8 -15.06 8.42 16.62
C ILE A 8 -15.43 8.97 15.23
N PRO A 9 -15.53 10.31 15.08
CA PRO A 9 -15.65 10.93 13.76
C PRO A 9 -14.56 10.44 12.81
N VAL A 10 -14.94 10.13 11.58
CA VAL A 10 -14.03 9.63 10.56
C VAL A 10 -12.99 10.68 10.19
N VAL A 11 -13.37 11.96 10.20
CA VAL A 11 -12.45 13.08 9.96
C VAL A 11 -11.31 13.05 10.98
N VAL A 12 -11.65 13.01 12.28
CA VAL A 12 -10.67 12.93 13.38
C VAL A 12 -9.81 11.66 13.26
N PHE A 13 -10.42 10.52 12.92
CA PHE A 13 -9.69 9.27 12.74
C PHE A 13 -8.65 9.34 11.62
N PHE A 14 -9.00 9.92 10.46
CA PHE A 14 -8.06 10.09 9.35
C PHE A 14 -7.02 11.18 9.63
N GLU A 15 -7.38 12.24 10.36
CA GLU A 15 -6.43 13.25 10.81
C GLU A 15 -5.36 12.66 11.74
N ILE A 16 -5.74 11.77 12.66
CA ILE A 16 -4.78 11.04 13.51
C ILE A 16 -3.87 10.14 12.65
N LEU A 17 -4.42 9.46 11.63
CA LEU A 17 -3.63 8.64 10.70
C LEU A 17 -2.58 9.46 9.93
N GLU A 18 -2.92 10.69 9.53
CA GLU A 18 -2.03 11.55 8.76
C GLU A 18 -0.98 12.25 9.64
N THR A 19 -1.38 12.70 10.83
CA THR A 19 -0.55 13.56 11.69
C THR A 19 0.16 12.82 12.82
N ASN A 20 -0.26 11.58 13.13
CA ASN A 20 0.11 10.84 14.35
C ASN A 20 -0.19 11.61 15.65
N ASN A 21 -1.10 12.58 15.62
CA ASN A 21 -1.47 13.35 16.79
C ASN A 21 -2.53 12.62 17.63
N PHE A 22 -2.09 11.74 18.54
CA PHE A 22 -2.98 10.96 19.40
C PHE A 22 -3.74 11.79 20.44
N GLN A 23 -3.39 13.07 20.63
CA GLN A 23 -4.14 13.96 21.53
C GLN A 23 -5.58 14.18 21.04
N LEU A 24 -5.83 14.03 19.74
CA LEU A 24 -7.17 14.11 19.15
C LEU A 24 -8.11 12.97 19.59
N LEU A 25 -7.58 11.93 20.25
CA LEU A 25 -8.40 10.85 20.82
C LEU A 25 -9.04 11.21 22.16
N SER A 26 -8.56 12.26 22.82
CA SER A 26 -9.02 12.61 24.14
C SER A 26 -8.93 14.11 24.44
N ASP A 27 -10.03 14.70 24.91
CA ASP A 27 -10.02 16.04 25.50
C ASP A 27 -9.52 16.04 26.96
N GLU A 28 -9.14 14.88 27.49
CA GLU A 28 -8.63 14.70 28.85
C GLU A 28 -7.11 14.53 28.80
N GLY A 29 -6.40 15.00 29.83
CA GLY A 29 -4.95 14.92 29.96
C GLY A 29 -4.45 13.50 30.23
N LEU A 30 -4.71 12.57 29.29
CA LEU A 30 -4.20 11.20 29.32
C LEU A 30 -2.72 11.17 28.95
N SER A 31 -2.02 10.16 29.46
CA SER A 31 -0.62 9.96 29.10
C SER A 31 -0.49 9.47 27.64
N GLU A 32 0.61 9.84 26.98
CA GLU A 32 0.85 9.48 25.57
C GLU A 32 0.84 7.96 25.33
N ASN A 33 1.27 7.17 26.33
CA ASN A 33 1.27 5.71 26.24
C ASN A 33 -0.16 5.13 26.25
N GLU A 34 -1.05 5.66 27.09
CA GLU A 34 -2.44 5.23 27.13
C GLU A 34 -3.19 5.60 25.84
N LEU A 35 -2.89 6.76 25.26
CA LEU A 35 -3.46 7.19 23.98
C LEU A 35 -3.01 6.29 22.83
N LYS A 36 -1.73 5.86 22.82
CA LYS A 36 -1.21 4.90 21.85
C LYS A 36 -1.89 3.53 21.97
N ASP A 37 -2.12 3.04 23.19
CA ASP A 37 -2.80 1.76 23.39
C ASP A 37 -4.26 1.81 22.93
N ILE A 38 -4.98 2.91 23.23
CA ILE A 38 -6.34 3.13 22.74
C ILE A 38 -6.37 3.21 21.22
N TRP A 39 -5.41 3.92 20.62
CA TRP A 39 -5.27 4.02 19.18
C TRP A 39 -5.04 2.66 18.52
N ASN A 40 -4.11 1.86 19.04
CA ASN A 40 -3.78 0.54 18.51
C ASN A 40 -5.02 -0.36 18.48
N GLN A 41 -5.80 -0.36 19.57
CA GLN A 41 -7.05 -1.12 19.64
C GLN A 41 -8.12 -0.63 18.65
N LEU A 42 -8.20 0.69 18.41
CA LEU A 42 -9.11 1.26 17.42
C LEU A 42 -8.70 0.91 16.00
N TYR A 43 -7.41 1.03 15.70
CA TYR A 43 -6.85 0.73 14.39
C TYR A 43 -6.98 -0.75 14.05
N GLU A 44 -6.74 -1.64 15.01
CA GLU A 44 -6.94 -3.09 14.85
C GLU A 44 -8.41 -3.41 14.51
N LYS A 45 -9.36 -2.88 15.29
CA LYS A 45 -10.80 -3.05 15.00
C LYS A 45 -11.20 -2.47 13.64
N TYR A 46 -10.64 -1.32 13.27
CA TYR A 46 -10.85 -0.73 11.95
C TYR A 46 -10.33 -1.67 10.85
N SER A 47 -9.11 -2.21 11.01
CA SER A 47 -8.47 -3.11 10.05
C SER A 47 -9.25 -4.43 9.88
N GLU A 48 -9.86 -4.96 10.94
CA GLU A 48 -10.69 -6.16 10.87
C GLU A 48 -11.99 -5.93 10.08
N LEU A 49 -12.61 -4.76 10.25
CA LEU A 49 -13.91 -4.42 9.66
C LEU A 49 -13.79 -3.81 8.27
N SER A 50 -12.69 -3.12 8.00
CA SER A 50 -12.36 -2.68 6.66
C SER A 50 -11.97 -3.93 5.87
N GLU A 51 -12.85 -4.35 4.95
CA GLU A 51 -12.51 -5.34 3.90
C GLU A 51 -11.44 -4.80 2.93
N GLU A 52 -10.55 -3.92 3.38
CA GLU A 52 -9.37 -3.61 2.60
C GLU A 52 -8.49 -4.86 2.60
N PRO A 53 -8.03 -5.30 1.43
CA PRO A 53 -7.02 -6.33 1.31
C PRO A 53 -5.67 -5.78 1.81
N GLY A 54 -5.61 -5.07 2.94
CA GLY A 54 -4.40 -4.43 3.46
C GLY A 54 -3.28 -5.44 3.66
N ASN A 55 -3.61 -6.64 4.12
CA ASN A 55 -2.62 -7.72 4.25
C ASN A 55 -2.14 -8.26 2.89
N ASN A 56 -3.05 -8.41 1.92
CA ASN A 56 -2.70 -8.88 0.58
C ASN A 56 -1.97 -7.81 -0.26
N GLN A 57 -2.38 -6.55 -0.20
CA GLN A 57 -1.74 -5.42 -0.87
C GLN A 57 -0.37 -5.11 -0.27
N LEU A 58 -0.23 -5.16 1.07
CA LEU A 58 1.08 -5.04 1.72
C LEU A 58 2.01 -6.19 1.30
N ASN A 59 1.50 -7.42 1.24
CA ASN A 59 2.26 -8.58 0.76
C ASN A 59 2.65 -8.46 -0.72
N ILE A 60 1.75 -7.96 -1.58
CA ILE A 60 2.03 -7.69 -2.99
C ILE A 60 3.07 -6.57 -3.12
N LYS A 61 2.97 -5.48 -2.35
CA LYS A 61 3.95 -4.39 -2.30
C LYS A 61 5.33 -4.89 -1.85
N LYS A 62 5.40 -5.67 -0.76
CA LYS A 62 6.66 -6.30 -0.31
C LYS A 62 7.29 -7.20 -1.38
N LYS A 63 6.48 -8.01 -2.06
CA LYS A 63 6.94 -8.86 -3.18
C LYS A 63 7.44 -8.02 -4.37
N LEU A 64 6.73 -6.95 -4.70
CA LEU A 64 7.10 -6.03 -5.77
C LEU A 64 8.43 -5.32 -5.45
N GLU A 65 8.56 -4.81 -4.24
CA GLU A 65 9.79 -4.14 -3.78
C GLU A 65 10.98 -5.10 -3.75
N TYR A 66 10.76 -6.33 -3.29
CA TYR A 66 11.78 -7.39 -3.34
C TYR A 66 12.24 -7.69 -4.78
N LEU A 67 11.30 -7.90 -5.72
CA LEU A 67 11.62 -8.19 -7.12
C LEU A 67 12.37 -7.03 -7.80
N ILE A 68 11.94 -5.79 -7.57
CA ILE A 68 12.60 -4.59 -8.10
C ILE A 68 13.99 -4.43 -7.51
N SER A 69 14.15 -4.66 -6.20
CA SER A 69 15.45 -4.55 -5.51
C SER A 69 16.42 -5.61 -6.00
N LYS A 70 15.96 -6.87 -6.15
CA LYS A 70 16.75 -7.96 -6.72
C LYS A 70 17.18 -7.66 -8.15
N TYR A 71 16.27 -7.19 -9.01
CA TYR A 71 16.59 -6.75 -10.36
C TYR A 71 17.68 -5.68 -10.38
N LYS A 72 17.51 -4.61 -9.59
CA LYS A 72 18.48 -3.52 -9.50
C LYS A 72 19.85 -4.01 -9.03
N ALA A 73 19.90 -4.86 -8.00
CA ALA A 73 21.14 -5.40 -7.49
C ALA A 73 21.89 -6.22 -8.54
N VAL A 74 21.18 -7.06 -9.30
CA VAL A 74 21.75 -7.85 -10.40
C VAL A 74 22.27 -6.96 -11.53
N VAL A 75 21.48 -5.98 -11.99
CA VAL A 75 21.89 -5.07 -13.06
C VAL A 75 23.11 -4.22 -12.66
N ILE A 76 23.11 -3.68 -11.43
CA ILE A 76 24.25 -2.92 -10.92
C ILE A 76 25.50 -3.82 -10.86
N ALA A 77 25.38 -5.06 -10.37
CA ALA A 77 26.48 -6.00 -10.33
C ALA A 77 27.05 -6.27 -11.74
N ILE A 78 26.17 -6.46 -12.74
CA ILE A 78 26.58 -6.64 -14.15
C ILE A 78 27.29 -5.40 -14.69
N ASP A 79 26.73 -4.21 -14.48
CA ASP A 79 27.32 -2.96 -14.99
C ASP A 79 28.70 -2.68 -14.36
N CYS A 80 28.87 -3.01 -13.08
CA CYS A 80 30.17 -2.98 -12.41
C CYS A 80 31.14 -4.02 -12.99
N LEU A 81 30.67 -5.25 -13.22
CA LEU A 81 31.47 -6.35 -13.79
C LEU A 81 31.94 -6.06 -15.22
N LYS A 82 31.13 -5.36 -16.02
CA LYS A 82 31.52 -4.83 -17.35
C LYS A 82 32.61 -3.76 -17.27
N SER A 83 32.68 -3.02 -16.16
CA SER A 83 33.68 -1.98 -15.93
C SER A 83 34.98 -2.55 -15.37
N GLY A 84 34.91 -3.68 -14.68
CA GLY A 84 36.06 -4.39 -14.14
C GLY A 84 35.67 -5.70 -13.46
N TYR A 85 36.49 -6.74 -13.65
CA TYR A 85 36.25 -8.04 -13.05
C TYR A 85 36.40 -8.00 -11.54
N ASP A 86 35.37 -8.41 -10.81
CA ASP A 86 35.32 -8.44 -9.35
C ASP A 86 34.79 -9.80 -8.86
N ASN A 87 35.56 -10.49 -8.01
CA ASN A 87 35.21 -11.83 -7.53
C ASN A 87 34.01 -11.82 -6.56
N ASP A 88 33.80 -10.74 -5.81
CA ASP A 88 32.72 -10.63 -4.84
C ASP A 88 31.39 -10.45 -5.58
N LEU A 89 31.37 -9.65 -6.65
CA LEU A 89 30.21 -9.49 -7.52
C LEU A 89 29.88 -10.77 -8.31
N VAL A 90 30.89 -11.51 -8.77
CA VAL A 90 30.67 -12.84 -9.38
C VAL A 90 30.09 -13.84 -8.37
N SER A 91 30.56 -13.80 -7.12
CA SER A 91 30.05 -14.66 -6.05
C SER A 91 28.61 -14.29 -5.68
N PHE A 92 28.28 -13.00 -5.67
CA PHE A 92 26.91 -12.51 -5.50
C PHE A 92 25.98 -13.05 -6.59
N LEU A 93 26.34 -12.90 -7.88
CA LEU A 93 25.51 -13.41 -8.99
C LEU A 93 25.29 -14.94 -8.87
N LYS A 94 26.33 -15.69 -8.49
CA LYS A 94 26.20 -17.14 -8.24
C LYS A 94 25.26 -17.46 -7.08
N SER A 95 25.29 -16.68 -6.01
CA SER A 95 24.38 -16.85 -4.87
C SER A 95 22.91 -16.60 -5.23
N GLU A 96 22.68 -15.74 -6.24
CA GLU A 96 21.35 -15.45 -6.78
C GLU A 96 20.87 -16.51 -7.81
N GLY A 97 21.72 -17.49 -8.12
CA GLY A 97 21.42 -18.64 -8.99
C GLY A 97 21.97 -18.53 -10.41
N TYR A 98 22.75 -17.49 -10.72
CA TYR A 98 23.27 -17.24 -12.07
C TYR A 98 24.62 -17.93 -12.32
N VAL A 99 24.87 -18.31 -13.57
CA VAL A 99 26.13 -18.92 -13.99
C VAL A 99 27.01 -17.87 -14.65
N VAL A 100 28.21 -17.68 -14.10
CA VAL A 100 29.25 -16.81 -14.68
C VAL A 100 30.51 -17.63 -14.90
N SER A 101 30.81 -17.92 -16.16
CA SER A 101 32.03 -18.56 -16.63
C SER A 101 33.09 -17.52 -16.98
N LYS A 102 34.37 -17.91 -16.96
CA LYS A 102 35.46 -17.03 -17.41
C LYS A 102 35.61 -17.05 -18.93
N ASP A 103 35.20 -18.14 -19.57
CA ASP A 103 35.40 -18.37 -20.99
C ASP A 103 34.35 -17.61 -21.83
N ASN A 104 33.11 -17.50 -21.33
CA ASN A 104 32.00 -16.79 -21.99
C ASN A 104 31.51 -15.60 -21.15
N TYR A 105 32.42 -14.94 -20.44
CA TYR A 105 32.09 -13.94 -19.41
C TYR A 105 31.12 -12.85 -19.89
N ASP A 106 31.39 -12.23 -21.05
CA ASP A 106 30.56 -11.15 -21.56
C ASP A 106 29.17 -11.64 -22.06
N GLU A 107 29.12 -12.84 -22.66
CA GLU A 107 27.86 -13.47 -23.11
C GLU A 107 27.00 -13.91 -21.92
N ASP A 108 27.63 -14.45 -20.87
CA ASP A 108 26.96 -14.81 -19.63
C ASP A 108 26.37 -13.56 -18.96
N LEU A 109 27.10 -12.44 -18.92
CA LEU A 109 26.60 -11.19 -18.35
C LEU A 109 25.39 -10.63 -19.10
N GLU A 110 25.34 -10.72 -20.43
CA GLU A 110 24.15 -10.32 -21.18
C GLU A 110 22.99 -11.28 -20.98
N THR A 111 23.25 -12.58 -20.94
CA THR A 111 22.22 -13.61 -20.67
C THR A 111 21.59 -13.38 -19.30
N ILE A 112 22.40 -13.13 -18.26
CA ILE A 112 21.91 -12.82 -16.91
C ILE A 112 21.08 -11.52 -16.91
N LYS A 113 21.48 -10.52 -17.71
CA LYS A 113 20.72 -9.26 -17.83
C LYS A 113 19.35 -9.49 -18.46
N GLU A 114 19.27 -10.34 -19.48
CA GLU A 114 18.00 -10.76 -20.09
C GLU A 114 17.12 -11.53 -19.10
N GLU A 115 17.68 -12.51 -18.38
CA GLU A 115 16.98 -13.26 -17.33
C GLU A 115 16.50 -12.35 -16.18
N ALA A 116 17.27 -11.33 -15.83
CA ALA A 116 16.88 -10.34 -14.82
C ALA A 116 15.66 -9.53 -15.26
N ASN A 117 15.46 -9.29 -16.57
CA ASN A 117 14.28 -8.58 -17.07
C ASN A 117 12.96 -9.35 -16.80
N ASP A 118 13.01 -10.68 -16.66
CA ASP A 118 11.83 -11.46 -16.23
C ASP A 118 11.35 -11.06 -14.83
N LEU A 119 12.27 -10.62 -13.95
CA LEU A 119 11.90 -10.10 -12.63
C LEU A 119 11.09 -8.81 -12.76
N LEU A 120 11.41 -7.96 -13.75
CA LEU A 120 10.66 -6.74 -14.07
C LEU A 120 9.27 -7.08 -14.63
N VAL A 121 9.16 -8.05 -15.53
CA VAL A 121 7.87 -8.51 -16.08
C VAL A 121 6.97 -9.05 -14.96
N ARG A 122 7.54 -9.84 -14.04
CA ARG A 122 6.82 -10.33 -12.85
C ARG A 122 6.42 -9.19 -11.93
N ALA A 123 7.31 -8.22 -11.68
CA ALA A 123 7.01 -7.04 -10.87
C ALA A 123 5.87 -6.20 -11.47
N ASN A 124 5.85 -6.02 -12.79
CA ASN A 124 4.77 -5.32 -13.50
C ASN A 124 3.42 -6.07 -13.39
N THR A 125 3.44 -7.40 -13.38
CA THR A 125 2.26 -8.23 -13.16
C THR A 125 1.72 -8.09 -11.73
N PHE A 126 2.59 -7.98 -10.73
CA PHE A 126 2.16 -7.68 -9.36
C PHE A 126 1.71 -6.22 -9.20
N SER A 127 2.32 -5.29 -9.92
CA SER A 127 1.94 -3.87 -9.94
C SER A 127 0.52 -3.69 -10.48
N SER A 128 0.14 -4.41 -11.54
CA SER A 128 -1.22 -4.34 -12.10
C SER A 128 -2.31 -4.91 -11.19
N GLN A 129 -1.93 -5.70 -10.18
CA GLN A 129 -2.84 -6.19 -9.13
C GLN A 129 -3.03 -5.17 -8.00
N LEU A 130 -2.18 -4.15 -7.91
CA LEU A 130 -2.38 -3.05 -6.98
C LEU A 130 -3.40 -2.06 -7.58
N PRO A 131 -4.20 -1.39 -6.73
CA PRO A 131 -5.01 -0.26 -7.19
C PRO A 131 -4.08 0.74 -7.88
N LYS A 132 -4.47 1.23 -9.06
CA LYS A 132 -3.72 2.29 -9.74
C LYS A 132 -3.56 3.47 -8.79
N GLU A 133 -2.33 3.95 -8.60
CA GLU A 133 -2.10 5.18 -7.86
C GLU A 133 -2.81 6.32 -8.59
N THR A 134 -3.97 6.74 -8.07
CA THR A 134 -4.60 7.98 -8.47
C THR A 134 -3.68 9.11 -7.99
N LYS A 135 -3.17 9.91 -8.93
CA LYS A 135 -2.32 11.08 -8.63
C LYS A 135 -3.05 12.16 -7.83
N GLU A 136 -4.37 12.11 -7.78
CA GLU A 136 -5.20 13.00 -6.99
C GLU A 136 -5.20 12.55 -5.53
N LYS A 137 -4.65 13.40 -4.67
CA LYS A 137 -4.80 13.29 -3.21
C LYS A 137 -6.21 13.74 -2.87
N PHE A 138 -7.08 12.79 -2.55
CA PHE A 138 -8.39 13.09 -1.97
C PHE A 138 -8.26 13.13 -0.46
N ASN A 139 -8.76 14.20 0.17
CA ASN A 139 -8.94 14.20 1.61
C ASN A 139 -10.25 13.48 1.98
N ILE A 140 -10.46 13.22 3.26
CA ILE A 140 -11.67 12.54 3.74
C ILE A 140 -12.97 13.30 3.43
N TYR A 141 -12.95 14.63 3.36
CA TYR A 141 -14.12 15.44 3.00
C TYR A 141 -14.50 15.30 1.53
N ASP A 142 -13.53 15.17 0.63
CA ASP A 142 -13.78 14.92 -0.79
C ASP A 142 -14.49 13.56 -0.99
N ILE A 143 -14.05 12.56 -0.22
CA ILE A 143 -14.65 11.22 -0.23
C ILE A 143 -16.08 11.25 0.29
N LEU A 144 -16.33 11.93 1.43
CA LEU A 144 -17.67 12.06 2.00
C LEU A 144 -18.60 12.84 1.06
N SER A 145 -18.12 13.91 0.45
CA SER A 145 -18.87 14.69 -0.54
C SER A 145 -19.25 13.83 -1.74
N SER A 146 -18.32 13.00 -2.22
CA SER A 146 -18.59 12.03 -3.29
C SER A 146 -19.65 11.01 -2.88
N TYR A 147 -19.63 10.54 -1.63
CA TYR A 147 -20.64 9.63 -1.10
C TYR A 147 -22.01 10.30 -1.04
N SER A 148 -22.10 11.57 -0.60
CA SER A 148 -23.34 12.35 -0.61
C SER A 148 -23.94 12.45 -2.01
N ILE A 149 -23.10 12.76 -3.01
CA ILE A 149 -23.51 12.85 -4.42
C ILE A 149 -24.03 11.49 -4.92
N ILE A 150 -23.27 10.42 -4.71
CA ILE A 150 -23.64 9.08 -5.20
C ILE A 150 -24.90 8.59 -4.52
N LEU A 151 -25.06 8.78 -3.22
CA LEU A 151 -26.20 8.27 -2.46
C LEU A 151 -27.45 9.13 -2.64
N GLY A 152 -27.28 10.43 -2.92
CA GLY A 152 -28.37 11.37 -3.18
C GLY A 152 -28.92 12.06 -1.93
N TYR A 153 -28.13 12.12 -0.85
CA TYR A 153 -28.47 12.86 0.36
C TYR A 153 -27.24 13.51 0.97
N ASP A 154 -27.44 14.62 1.68
CA ASP A 154 -26.35 15.36 2.31
C ASP A 154 -25.86 14.68 3.59
N LEU A 155 -24.56 14.72 3.82
CA LEU A 155 -23.90 14.14 4.99
C LEU A 155 -23.33 15.27 5.84
N ASP A 156 -23.71 15.32 7.11
CA ASP A 156 -22.96 16.11 8.09
C ASP A 156 -21.58 15.46 8.32
N HIS A 157 -20.56 15.97 7.64
CA HIS A 157 -19.23 15.36 7.55
C HIS A 157 -18.57 15.18 8.93
N GLU A 158 -18.74 16.15 9.84
CA GLU A 158 -18.11 16.17 11.16
C GLU A 158 -18.68 15.10 12.10
N SER A 159 -19.92 14.66 11.88
CA SER A 159 -20.58 13.64 12.71
C SER A 159 -20.55 12.23 12.12
N VAL A 160 -19.99 12.05 10.92
CA VAL A 160 -19.86 10.71 10.32
C VAL A 160 -18.84 9.90 11.14
N SER A 161 -19.33 8.96 11.94
CA SER A 161 -18.46 8.00 12.63
C SER A 161 -17.76 7.04 11.66
N VAL A 162 -16.64 6.44 12.07
CA VAL A 162 -15.93 5.41 11.30
C VAL A 162 -16.84 4.22 10.94
N PHE A 163 -17.73 3.79 11.85
CA PHE A 163 -18.74 2.76 11.54
C PHE A 163 -19.69 3.17 10.41
N LYS A 164 -20.18 4.41 10.46
CA LYS A 164 -21.06 4.95 9.43
C LYS A 164 -20.30 5.05 8.10
N PHE A 165 -19.07 5.53 8.12
CA PHE A 165 -18.20 5.58 6.95
C PHE A 165 -18.02 4.21 6.28
N LEU A 166 -17.67 3.16 7.03
CA LEU A 166 -17.53 1.81 6.48
C LEU A 166 -18.84 1.29 5.86
N SER A 167 -19.98 1.62 6.46
CA SER A 167 -21.31 1.27 5.93
C SER A 167 -21.61 2.02 4.63
N LEU A 168 -21.33 3.32 4.58
CA LEU A 168 -21.48 4.16 3.38
C LEU A 168 -20.59 3.65 2.24
N LYS A 169 -19.34 3.30 2.54
CA LYS A 169 -18.40 2.69 1.57
C LYS A 169 -18.99 1.45 0.91
N LYS A 170 -19.62 0.55 1.69
CA LYS A 170 -20.30 -0.64 1.15
C LYS A 170 -21.51 -0.27 0.28
N GLN A 171 -22.34 0.67 0.72
CA GLN A 171 -23.52 1.12 -0.04
C GLN A 171 -23.13 1.75 -1.38
N VAL A 172 -22.12 2.63 -1.39
CA VAL A 172 -21.59 3.26 -2.60
C VAL A 172 -21.03 2.22 -3.56
N LYS A 173 -20.21 1.28 -3.08
CA LYS A 173 -19.68 0.17 -3.90
C LYS A 173 -20.80 -0.64 -4.56
N ASN A 174 -21.87 -0.95 -3.83
CA ASN A 174 -23.02 -1.67 -4.37
C ASN A 174 -23.77 -0.84 -5.41
N LYS A 175 -23.98 0.46 -5.17
CA LYS A 175 -24.65 1.36 -6.11
C LYS A 175 -23.87 1.52 -7.41
N ILE A 176 -22.54 1.65 -7.34
CA ILE A 176 -21.65 1.70 -8.52
C ILE A 176 -21.76 0.41 -9.32
N LYS A 177 -21.65 -0.76 -8.68
CA LYS A 177 -21.80 -2.06 -9.36
C LYS A 177 -23.14 -2.22 -10.10
N LEU A 178 -24.23 -1.74 -9.50
CA LEU A 178 -25.55 -1.76 -10.15
C LEU A 178 -25.60 -0.83 -11.37
N LEU A 179 -24.98 0.34 -11.31
CA LEU A 179 -24.89 1.27 -12.44
C LEU A 179 -24.06 0.68 -13.59
N GLU A 180 -22.94 0.04 -13.27
CA GLU A 180 -22.10 -0.67 -14.26
C GLU A 180 -22.85 -1.84 -14.92
N SER A 181 -23.63 -2.59 -14.15
CA SER A 181 -24.40 -3.74 -14.65
C SER A 181 -25.62 -3.34 -15.49
N ASN A 182 -26.18 -2.15 -15.27
CA ASN A 182 -27.33 -1.65 -16.04
C ASN A 182 -26.93 -0.94 -17.35
N ASN A 183 -25.65 -0.59 -17.51
CA ASN A 183 -25.11 0.09 -18.69
C ASN A 183 -24.39 -0.86 -19.66
N GLY A 184 -24.44 -2.18 -19.43
CA GLY A 184 -23.96 -3.23 -20.34
C GLY A 184 -25.12 -4.03 -20.90
#